data_AF-A0A938AS61-F1
#
_entry.id   AF-A0A938AS61-F1
#
_cell.length_a   1.000
_cell.length_b   1.000
_cell.length_c   1.000
_cell.angle_alpha   90.00
_cell.angle_beta   90.00
_cell.angle_gamma   90.00
#
_symmetry.space_group_name_H-M   'P 1'
#
loop_
_entity.id
_entity.type
_entity.pdbx_description
1 polymer ?
#
loop_
_entity_poly.entity_id
_entity_poly.type
_entity_poly.pdbx_seq_one_letter_code
_entity_poly.pdbx_strand_id
1 'polypeptide(L)'
;MCYSLEASVTAGLGLGLAGYGMVSKALRHDRRMLLFAAFPLVFSAHQFIEAVVWLTRNDAVAGQPFRYLYTLIAFTMWPVLTPFAAAYAESNLERKRLWLTMGGVGFILAAYLIAKLAGADGIDLSVYRHSLAYDPLFERPPLLADFLYLVLTVTPLIFSERRAINVFGVAVLATFFVALAANRPAWYSVWCLAAAVFSLVIAFAIEVERSSDFKEVEVQR
;
A
#
# COMPACT_ATOMS: atom_id res chain seq x y z
N MET A 1 18.73 0.27 -8.21
CA MET A 1 18.75 0.21 -6.73
C MET A 1 18.89 -1.25 -6.33
N CYS A 2 19.89 -1.58 -5.51
CA CYS A 2 20.07 -2.94 -4.98
C CYS A 2 19.05 -3.14 -3.86
N TYR A 3 18.10 -4.06 -4.04
CA TYR A 3 17.22 -4.47 -2.96
C TYR A 3 18.08 -5.30 -1.98
N SER A 4 18.11 -4.92 -0.72
CA SER A 4 18.99 -5.51 0.30
C SER A 4 18.39 -5.25 1.68
N LEU A 5 18.92 -5.92 2.71
CA LEU A 5 18.58 -5.63 4.10
C LEU A 5 18.65 -4.12 4.40
N GLU A 6 19.74 -3.47 3.99
CA GLU A 6 19.95 -2.04 4.18
C GLU A 6 18.86 -1.22 3.46
N ALA A 7 18.55 -1.57 2.21
CA ALA A 7 17.52 -0.87 1.45
C ALA A 7 16.15 -0.97 2.12
N SER A 8 15.77 -2.14 2.63
CA SER A 8 14.51 -2.35 3.35
C SER A 8 14.47 -1.56 4.66
N VAL A 9 15.56 -1.52 5.43
CA VAL A 9 15.63 -0.72 6.67
C VAL A 9 15.58 0.78 6.38
N THR A 10 16.35 1.27 5.40
CA THR A 10 16.35 2.68 5.01
C THR A 10 14.98 3.11 4.48
N ALA A 11 14.35 2.31 3.63
CA ALA A 11 13.00 2.57 3.14
C ALA A 11 12.01 2.59 4.30
N GLY A 12 12.05 1.60 5.20
CA GLY A 12 11.23 1.53 6.40
C GLY A 12 11.34 2.80 7.25
N LEU A 13 12.54 3.22 7.61
CA LEU A 13 12.76 4.44 8.40
C LEU A 13 12.26 5.70 7.68
N GLY A 14 12.59 5.86 6.40
CA GLY A 14 12.17 7.02 5.62
C GLY A 14 10.64 7.13 5.50
N LEU A 15 9.98 6.02 5.18
CA LEU A 15 8.53 5.92 5.08
C LEU A 15 7.85 6.10 6.44
N GLY A 16 8.45 5.58 7.52
CA GLY A 16 7.97 5.74 8.88
C GLY A 16 7.95 7.20 9.31
N LEU A 17 9.06 7.92 9.09
CA LEU A 17 9.17 9.36 9.39
C LEU A 17 8.21 10.19 8.54
N ALA A 18 8.17 9.94 7.23
CA ALA A 18 7.27 10.65 6.32
C ALA A 18 5.80 10.39 6.67
N GLY A 19 5.43 9.13 6.89
CA GLY A 19 4.09 8.71 7.29
C GLY A 19 3.67 9.31 8.64
N TYR A 20 4.55 9.35 9.63
CA TYR A 20 4.29 10.03 10.90
C TYR A 20 4.01 11.52 10.70
N GLY A 21 4.82 12.21 9.89
CA GLY A 21 4.61 13.61 9.55
C GLY A 21 3.28 13.84 8.80
N MET A 22 2.95 12.97 7.85
CA MET A 22 1.72 13.02 7.07
C MET A 22 0.49 12.80 7.94
N VAL A 23 0.49 11.76 8.80
CA VAL A 23 -0.60 11.51 9.76
C VAL A 23 -0.75 12.67 10.73
N SER A 24 0.35 13.18 11.29
CA SER A 24 0.34 14.34 12.19
C SER A 24 -0.26 15.58 11.52
N LYS A 25 0.08 15.84 10.25
CA LYS A 25 -0.46 16.93 9.45
C LYS A 25 -1.96 16.74 9.17
N ALA A 26 -2.37 15.54 8.76
CA ALA A 26 -3.77 15.22 8.49
C ALA A 26 -4.65 15.34 9.75
N LEU A 27 -4.18 14.87 10.91
CA LEU A 27 -4.91 15.00 12.17
C LEU A 27 -5.18 16.45 12.58
N ARG A 28 -4.23 17.35 12.28
CA ARG A 28 -4.30 18.78 12.62
C ARG A 28 -5.11 19.59 11.62
N HIS A 29 -5.00 19.31 10.33
CA HIS A 29 -5.50 20.21 9.29
C HIS A 29 -6.50 19.59 8.31
N ASP A 30 -6.52 18.27 8.17
CA ASP A 30 -7.32 17.61 7.12
C ASP A 30 -7.60 16.15 7.47
N ARG A 31 -8.54 15.97 8.40
CA ARG A 31 -8.83 14.63 8.94
C ARG A 31 -9.34 13.67 7.88
N ARG A 32 -9.98 14.14 6.81
CA ARG A 32 -10.47 13.30 5.71
C ARG A 32 -9.35 12.53 5.02
N MET A 33 -8.12 13.04 5.08
CA MET A 33 -6.94 12.42 4.47
C MET A 33 -6.22 11.43 5.38
N LEU A 34 -6.70 11.19 6.61
CA LEU A 34 -5.99 10.39 7.61
C LEU A 34 -5.64 8.98 7.14
N LEU A 35 -6.58 8.28 6.51
CA LEU A 35 -6.34 6.91 6.05
C LEU A 35 -5.32 6.86 4.91
N PHE A 36 -5.37 7.81 3.96
CA PHE A 36 -4.34 7.92 2.93
C PHE A 36 -2.97 8.30 3.52
N ALA A 37 -2.96 9.19 4.51
CA ALA A 37 -1.73 9.60 5.20
C ALA A 37 -1.05 8.44 5.94
N ALA A 38 -1.81 7.38 6.30
CA ALA A 38 -1.28 6.17 6.93
C ALA A 38 -0.62 5.19 5.95
N PHE A 39 -0.77 5.35 4.62
CA PHE A 39 -0.21 4.41 3.63
C PHE A 39 1.32 4.24 3.77
N PRO A 40 2.13 5.32 3.89
CA PRO A 40 3.56 5.18 4.11
C PRO A 40 3.91 4.44 5.40
N LEU A 41 3.08 4.54 6.46
CA LEU A 41 3.31 3.79 7.70
C LEU A 41 3.09 2.28 7.50
N VAL A 42 2.08 1.91 6.72
CA VAL A 42 1.84 0.50 6.35
C VAL A 42 3.00 -0.03 5.50
N PHE A 43 3.44 0.74 4.50
CA PHE A 43 4.63 0.38 3.71
C PHE A 43 5.90 0.32 4.56
N SER A 44 6.06 1.20 5.54
CA SER A 44 7.17 1.18 6.49
C SER A 44 7.20 -0.13 7.27
N ALA A 45 6.06 -0.54 7.83
CA ALA A 45 5.94 -1.82 8.52
C ALA A 45 6.27 -2.99 7.58
N HIS A 46 5.75 -2.96 6.36
CA HIS A 46 6.02 -3.97 5.32
C HIS A 46 7.51 -4.08 4.99
N GLN A 47 8.22 -2.95 4.90
CA GLN A 47 9.66 -2.90 4.65
C GLN A 47 10.50 -3.40 5.85
N PHE A 48 10.10 -3.12 7.08
CA PHE A 48 10.77 -3.71 8.25
C PHE A 48 10.56 -5.23 8.32
N ILE A 49 9.39 -5.74 7.94
CA ILE A 49 9.15 -7.17 7.86
C ILE A 49 10.04 -7.80 6.78
N GLU A 50 10.18 -7.16 5.61
CA GLU A 50 11.09 -7.59 4.55
C GLU A 50 12.56 -7.61 5.02
N ALA A 51 12.98 -6.64 5.84
CA ALA A 51 14.30 -6.63 6.46
C ALA A 51 14.51 -7.87 7.36
N VAL A 52 13.50 -8.28 8.13
CA VAL A 52 13.59 -9.53 8.92
C VAL A 52 13.62 -10.76 8.02
N VAL A 53 12.90 -10.77 6.90
CA VAL A 53 13.00 -11.85 5.90
C VAL A 53 14.42 -11.94 5.33
N TRP A 54 15.08 -10.81 5.08
CA TRP A 54 16.49 -10.79 4.66
C TRP A 54 17.42 -11.41 5.71
N LEU A 55 17.21 -11.09 6.99
CA LEU A 55 18.01 -11.65 8.10
C LEU A 55 17.83 -13.16 8.25
N THR A 56 16.60 -13.64 8.04
CA THR A 56 16.22 -15.05 8.20
C THR A 56 16.28 -15.85 6.90
N ARG A 57 16.83 -15.29 5.81
CA ARG A 57 16.80 -15.92 4.48
C ARG A 57 17.39 -17.33 4.43
N ASN A 58 18.42 -17.58 5.24
CA ASN A 58 19.15 -18.86 5.30
C ASN A 58 18.55 -19.84 6.32
N ASP A 59 17.56 -19.41 7.10
CA ASP A 59 16.86 -20.24 8.09
C ASP A 59 15.38 -20.29 7.71
N ALA A 60 14.99 -21.34 6.99
CA ALA A 60 13.62 -21.48 6.51
C ALA A 60 12.62 -21.53 7.67
N VAL A 61 12.95 -22.22 8.76
CA VAL A 61 12.03 -22.41 9.90
C VAL A 61 11.80 -21.08 10.61
N ALA A 62 12.86 -20.34 10.93
CA ALA A 62 12.74 -19.04 11.57
C ALA A 62 12.14 -17.97 10.64
N GLY A 63 12.35 -18.09 9.32
CA GLY A 63 11.90 -17.12 8.34
C GLY A 63 10.44 -17.28 7.90
N GLN A 64 9.85 -18.48 7.99
CA GLN A 64 8.48 -18.72 7.51
C GLN A 64 7.45 -17.72 8.07
N PRO A 65 7.37 -17.44 9.38
CA PRO A 65 6.38 -16.51 9.92
C PRO A 65 6.44 -15.11 9.28
N PHE A 66 7.65 -14.62 8.98
CA PHE A 66 7.85 -13.31 8.36
C PHE A 66 7.51 -13.30 6.87
N ARG A 67 7.76 -14.42 6.17
CA ARG A 67 7.32 -14.60 4.77
C ARG A 67 5.79 -14.58 4.68
N TYR A 68 5.12 -15.30 5.59
CA TYR A 68 3.65 -15.29 5.70
C TYR A 68 3.12 -13.90 6.02
N LEU A 69 3.69 -13.22 7.01
CA LEU A 69 3.27 -11.88 7.38
C LEU A 69 3.45 -10.87 6.25
N TYR A 70 4.59 -10.91 5.55
CA TYR A 70 4.85 -10.07 4.37
C TYR A 70 3.82 -10.29 3.27
N THR A 71 3.56 -11.57 2.93
CA THR A 71 2.65 -11.97 1.87
C THR A 71 1.20 -11.63 2.21
N LEU A 72 0.80 -11.84 3.48
CA LEU A 72 -0.52 -11.52 3.98
C LEU A 72 -0.81 -10.03 3.81
N ILE A 73 0.10 -9.15 4.24
CA ILE A 73 -0.06 -7.70 4.06
C ILE A 73 -0.15 -7.34 2.57
N ALA A 74 0.74 -7.89 1.74
CA ALA A 74 0.74 -7.62 0.30
C ALA A 74 -0.58 -8.02 -0.37
N PHE A 75 -1.16 -9.17 0.00
CA PHE A 75 -2.34 -9.73 -0.66
C PHE A 75 -3.66 -9.17 -0.15
N THR A 76 -3.73 -8.72 1.10
CA THR A 76 -5.01 -8.39 1.75
C THR A 76 -5.19 -6.92 2.04
N MET A 77 -4.11 -6.21 2.36
CA MET A 77 -4.22 -4.85 2.89
C MET A 77 -4.74 -3.87 1.84
N TRP A 78 -4.15 -3.85 0.65
CA TRP A 78 -4.42 -2.85 -0.39
C TRP A 78 -5.82 -2.90 -1.01
N PRO A 79 -6.41 -4.06 -1.36
CA PRO A 79 -7.77 -4.11 -1.91
C PRO A 79 -8.84 -3.72 -0.89
N VAL A 80 -8.51 -3.70 0.41
CA VAL A 80 -9.40 -3.27 1.49
C VAL A 80 -9.13 -1.80 1.84
N LEU A 81 -7.91 -1.50 2.27
CA LEU A 81 -7.51 -0.19 2.78
C LEU A 81 -7.72 0.92 1.75
N THR A 82 -7.50 0.64 0.46
CA THR A 82 -7.58 1.68 -0.58
C THR A 82 -9.00 2.18 -0.82
N PRO A 83 -10.00 1.31 -1.05
CA PRO A 83 -11.39 1.74 -1.09
C PRO A 83 -11.86 2.42 0.21
N PHE A 84 -11.47 1.91 1.40
CA PHE A 84 -11.86 2.56 2.66
C PHE A 84 -11.24 3.95 2.82
N ALA A 85 -9.97 4.12 2.43
CA ALA A 85 -9.32 5.43 2.44
C ALA A 85 -10.01 6.41 1.48
N ALA A 86 -10.38 5.95 0.29
CA ALA A 86 -11.16 6.75 -0.66
C ALA A 86 -12.53 7.12 -0.09
N ALA A 87 -13.28 6.16 0.46
CA ALA A 87 -14.58 6.40 1.09
C ALA A 87 -14.52 7.40 2.25
N TYR A 88 -13.42 7.39 3.01
CA TYR A 88 -13.21 8.28 4.15
C TYR A 88 -12.84 9.71 3.71
N ALA A 89 -12.11 9.84 2.60
CA ALA A 89 -11.78 11.13 2.02
C ALA A 89 -12.93 11.79 1.23
N GLU A 90 -13.88 10.98 0.76
CA GLU A 90 -14.97 11.36 -0.14
C GLU A 90 -16.07 12.19 0.55
N SER A 91 -16.50 13.26 -0.13
CA SER A 91 -17.62 14.11 0.33
C SER A 91 -18.95 13.70 -0.29
N ASN A 92 -18.93 13.20 -1.53
CA ASN A 92 -20.13 12.76 -2.25
C ASN A 92 -20.62 11.40 -1.72
N LEU A 93 -21.89 11.34 -1.30
CA LEU A 93 -22.48 10.14 -0.69
C LEU A 93 -22.56 8.93 -1.64
N GLU A 94 -22.81 9.14 -2.93
CA GLU A 94 -22.91 8.07 -3.92
C GLU A 94 -21.53 7.44 -4.18
N ARG A 95 -20.51 8.27 -4.39
CA ARG A 95 -19.13 7.80 -4.55
C ARG A 95 -18.60 7.14 -3.28
N LYS A 96 -18.95 7.68 -2.11
CA LYS A 96 -18.61 7.05 -0.83
C LYS A 96 -19.20 5.66 -0.72
N ARG A 97 -20.48 5.48 -1.08
CA ARG A 97 -21.13 4.15 -1.11
C ARG A 97 -20.43 3.21 -2.10
N LEU A 98 -20.08 3.69 -3.29
CA LEU A 98 -19.31 2.91 -4.26
C LEU A 98 -17.99 2.41 -3.66
N TRP A 99 -17.19 3.30 -3.07
CA TRP A 99 -15.93 2.92 -2.44
C TRP A 99 -16.10 1.95 -1.27
N LEU A 100 -17.13 2.11 -0.44
CA LEU A 100 -17.45 1.14 0.62
C LEU A 100 -17.85 -0.22 0.06
N THR A 101 -18.65 -0.27 -1.02
CA THR A 101 -19.01 -1.54 -1.67
C THR A 101 -17.78 -2.24 -2.25
N MET A 102 -16.88 -1.50 -2.88
CA MET A 102 -15.59 -2.03 -3.34
C MET A 102 -14.74 -2.55 -2.17
N GLY A 103 -14.68 -1.83 -1.05
CA GLY A 103 -13.99 -2.29 0.16
C GLY A 103 -14.59 -3.58 0.73
N GLY A 104 -15.92 -3.73 0.68
CA GLY A 104 -16.61 -4.98 1.03
C GLY A 104 -16.23 -6.16 0.13
N VAL A 105 -16.15 -5.93 -1.18
CA VAL A 105 -15.63 -6.94 -2.13
C VAL A 105 -14.15 -7.24 -1.85
N GLY A 106 -13.37 -6.22 -1.47
CA GLY A 106 -11.98 -6.37 -1.02
C GLY A 106 -11.83 -7.28 0.19
N PHE A 107 -12.76 -7.21 1.16
CA PHE A 107 -12.76 -8.14 2.29
C PHE A 107 -13.02 -9.59 1.86
N ILE A 108 -13.94 -9.80 0.91
CA ILE A 108 -14.21 -11.14 0.37
C ILE A 108 -12.96 -11.70 -0.34
N LEU A 109 -12.31 -10.87 -1.17
CA LEU A 109 -11.06 -11.24 -1.83
C LEU A 109 -9.95 -11.52 -0.81
N ALA A 110 -9.81 -10.68 0.22
CA ALA A 110 -8.83 -10.87 1.28
C ALA A 110 -9.07 -12.18 2.04
N ALA A 111 -10.33 -12.50 2.40
CA ALA A 111 -10.68 -13.76 3.06
C ALA A 111 -10.36 -14.97 2.17
N TYR A 112 -10.64 -14.89 0.87
CA TYR A 112 -10.27 -15.93 -0.09
C TYR A 112 -8.74 -16.14 -0.15
N LEU A 113 -7.96 -15.06 -0.26
CA LEU A 113 -6.49 -15.15 -0.31
C LEU A 113 -5.89 -15.63 1.01
N ILE A 114 -6.49 -15.27 2.15
CA ILE A 114 -6.13 -15.80 3.47
C ILE A 114 -6.37 -17.30 3.54
N ALA A 115 -7.53 -17.78 3.07
CA ALA A 115 -7.84 -19.21 3.08
C ALA A 115 -6.85 -20.00 2.21
N LYS A 116 -6.48 -19.47 1.03
CA LYS A 116 -5.44 -20.07 0.17
C LYS A 116 -4.07 -20.08 0.85
N LEU A 117 -3.71 -18.99 1.52
CA LEU A 117 -2.43 -18.88 2.22
C LEU A 117 -2.36 -19.81 3.44
N ALA A 118 -3.46 -19.94 4.19
CA ALA A 118 -3.56 -20.85 5.34
C ALA A 118 -3.44 -22.33 4.96
N GLY A 119 -3.85 -22.68 3.74
CA GLY A 119 -3.69 -24.03 3.17
C GLY A 119 -2.38 -24.25 2.42
N ALA A 120 -1.46 -23.27 2.40
CA ALA A 120 -0.19 -23.39 1.70
C ALA A 120 0.84 -24.15 2.54
N ASP A 121 1.65 -25.00 1.89
CA ASP A 121 2.70 -25.80 2.52
C ASP A 121 4.00 -25.00 2.79
N GLY A 122 3.86 -23.71 3.10
CA GLY A 122 4.95 -22.76 3.26
C GLY A 122 5.03 -21.74 2.13
N ILE A 123 5.96 -20.79 2.31
CA ILE A 123 6.33 -19.81 1.28
C ILE A 123 7.80 -20.00 0.94
N ASP A 124 8.04 -20.39 -0.31
CA ASP A 124 9.39 -20.46 -0.85
C ASP A 124 9.94 -19.06 -1.07
N LEU A 125 11.21 -18.91 -0.73
CA LEU A 125 11.93 -17.66 -0.84
C LEU A 125 13.11 -17.87 -1.76
N SER A 126 13.13 -17.16 -2.87
CA SER A 126 14.26 -17.14 -3.78
C SER A 126 14.79 -15.72 -3.93
N VAL A 127 16.12 -15.59 -4.04
CA VAL A 127 16.74 -14.29 -4.31
C VAL A 127 16.90 -14.18 -5.83
N TYR A 128 16.11 -13.31 -6.45
CA TYR A 128 16.23 -13.04 -7.88
C TYR A 128 16.97 -11.72 -8.12
N ARG A 129 18.22 -11.84 -8.57
CA ARG A 129 19.21 -10.76 -8.69
C ARG A 129 19.49 -10.08 -7.35
N HIS A 130 18.66 -9.11 -6.99
CA HIS A 130 18.76 -8.37 -5.74
C HIS A 130 17.44 -8.37 -4.96
N SER A 131 16.32 -8.83 -5.51
CA SER A 131 15.02 -8.77 -4.83
C SER A 131 14.60 -10.13 -4.29
N LEU A 132 13.84 -10.12 -3.20
CA LEU A 132 13.19 -11.33 -2.69
C LEU A 132 11.96 -11.65 -3.54
N ALA A 133 11.93 -12.87 -4.05
CA ALA A 133 10.78 -13.47 -4.70
C ALA A 133 10.12 -14.44 -3.71
N TYR A 134 8.84 -14.20 -3.47
CA TYR A 134 7.99 -15.00 -2.59
C TYR A 134 7.14 -15.88 -3.48
N ASP A 135 7.23 -17.20 -3.30
CA ASP A 135 6.41 -18.17 -4.02
C ASP A 135 5.58 -18.95 -3.00
N PRO A 136 4.33 -18.51 -2.72
CA PRO A 136 3.43 -19.25 -1.86
C PRO A 136 3.09 -20.60 -2.48
N LEU A 137 3.30 -21.67 -1.73
CA LEU A 137 3.09 -23.04 -2.21
C LEU A 137 1.60 -23.42 -2.19
N PHE A 138 0.81 -22.73 -3.01
CA PHE A 138 -0.60 -23.02 -3.24
C PHE A 138 -0.94 -22.90 -4.73
N GLU A 139 -2.02 -23.54 -5.18
CA GLU A 139 -2.49 -23.44 -6.57
C GLU A 139 -2.82 -21.99 -6.94
N ARG A 140 -2.19 -21.46 -8.00
CA ARG A 140 -2.32 -20.06 -8.40
C ARG A 140 -3.78 -19.62 -8.51
N PRO A 141 -4.14 -18.42 -8.01
CA PRO A 141 -5.50 -17.92 -8.11
C PRO A 141 -5.89 -17.76 -9.58
N PRO A 142 -7.19 -17.80 -9.91
CA PRO A 142 -7.65 -17.51 -11.25
C PRO A 142 -7.28 -16.07 -11.63
N LEU A 143 -7.05 -15.81 -12.92
CA LEU A 143 -6.75 -14.46 -13.45
C LEU A 143 -7.77 -13.39 -13.02
N LEU A 144 -9.01 -13.80 -12.78
CA LEU A 144 -10.05 -12.93 -12.25
C LEU A 144 -9.71 -12.36 -10.87
N ALA A 145 -9.07 -13.13 -9.99
CA ALA A 145 -8.68 -12.68 -8.66
C ALA A 145 -7.58 -11.60 -8.74
N ASP A 146 -6.60 -11.79 -9.62
CA ASP A 146 -5.54 -10.80 -9.87
C ASP A 146 -6.12 -9.50 -10.47
N PHE A 147 -7.03 -9.63 -11.43
CA PHE A 147 -7.72 -8.49 -12.02
C PHE A 147 -8.55 -7.74 -10.98
N LEU A 148 -9.30 -8.48 -10.15
CA LEU A 148 -10.10 -7.91 -9.08
C LEU A 148 -9.22 -7.19 -8.05
N TYR A 149 -8.10 -7.78 -7.65
CA TYR A 149 -7.11 -7.15 -6.77
C TYR A 149 -6.65 -5.80 -7.33
N LEU A 150 -6.28 -5.77 -8.61
CA LEU A 150 -5.78 -4.56 -9.27
C LEU A 150 -6.87 -3.48 -9.31
N VAL A 151 -8.09 -3.85 -9.73
CA VAL A 151 -9.23 -2.93 -9.80
C VAL A 151 -9.55 -2.34 -8.43
N LEU A 152 -9.62 -3.16 -7.39
CA LEU A 152 -9.93 -2.71 -6.02
C LEU A 152 -8.85 -1.80 -5.45
N THR A 153 -7.59 -2.06 -5.76
CA THR A 153 -6.45 -1.29 -5.25
C THR A 153 -6.28 0.03 -6.01
N VAL A 154 -6.45 0.03 -7.33
CA VAL A 154 -6.06 1.17 -8.18
C VAL A 154 -7.23 2.13 -8.47
N THR A 155 -8.43 1.60 -8.70
CA THR A 155 -9.58 2.42 -9.13
C THR A 155 -9.90 3.54 -8.13
N PRO A 156 -9.97 3.31 -6.81
CA PRO A 156 -10.27 4.38 -5.86
C PRO A 156 -9.18 5.46 -5.82
N LEU A 157 -7.94 5.14 -6.23
CA LEU A 157 -6.85 6.10 -6.32
C LEU A 157 -6.96 6.97 -7.58
N ILE A 158 -7.25 6.38 -8.74
CA ILE A 158 -7.31 7.08 -10.05
C ILE A 158 -8.56 7.96 -10.18
N PHE A 159 -9.63 7.61 -9.49
CA PHE A 159 -10.88 8.36 -9.49
C PHE A 159 -11.06 9.17 -8.21
N SER A 160 -9.97 9.51 -7.51
CA SER A 160 -10.02 10.39 -6.36
C SER A 160 -10.27 11.84 -6.78
N GLU A 161 -10.92 12.64 -5.92
CA GLU A 161 -11.09 14.08 -6.15
C GLU A 161 -9.76 14.82 -6.11
N ARG A 162 -8.80 14.33 -5.32
CA ARG A 162 -7.52 15.01 -5.09
C ARG A 162 -6.51 14.58 -6.13
N ARG A 163 -6.03 15.55 -6.91
CA ARG A 163 -5.08 15.32 -8.02
C ARG A 163 -3.82 14.55 -7.60
N ALA A 164 -3.28 14.81 -6.40
CA ALA A 164 -2.10 14.09 -5.92
C ALA A 164 -2.38 12.60 -5.62
N ILE A 165 -3.60 12.22 -5.20
CA ILE A 165 -3.99 10.81 -5.07
C ILE A 165 -4.12 10.18 -6.47
N ASN A 166 -4.69 10.88 -7.46
CA ASN A 166 -4.75 10.38 -8.84
C ASN A 166 -3.35 10.13 -9.42
N VAL A 167 -2.40 11.05 -9.20
CA VAL A 167 -1.01 10.87 -9.64
C VAL A 167 -0.40 9.63 -8.98
N PHE A 168 -0.62 9.43 -7.68
CA PHE A 168 -0.21 8.21 -6.98
C PHE A 168 -0.81 6.95 -7.61
N GLY A 169 -2.13 6.93 -7.84
CA GLY A 169 -2.83 5.81 -8.47
C GLY A 169 -2.31 5.46 -9.86
N VAL A 170 -2.09 6.46 -10.72
CA VAL A 170 -1.52 6.27 -12.06
C VAL A 170 -0.09 5.75 -11.97
N ALA A 171 0.73 6.25 -11.04
CA ALA A 171 2.09 5.75 -10.84
C ALA A 171 2.09 4.28 -10.37
N VAL A 172 1.21 3.91 -9.44
CA VAL A 172 1.04 2.51 -8.98
C VAL A 172 0.59 1.60 -10.13
N LEU A 173 -0.33 2.05 -10.97
CA LEU A 173 -0.76 1.28 -12.14
C LEU A 173 0.34 1.14 -13.19
N ALA A 174 1.06 2.22 -13.50
CA ALA A 174 2.16 2.20 -14.46
C ALA A 174 3.27 1.25 -14.01
N THR A 175 3.64 1.31 -12.72
CA THR A 175 4.65 0.43 -12.13
C THR A 175 4.23 -1.03 -12.09
N PHE A 176 2.93 -1.32 -11.94
CA PHE A 176 2.40 -2.68 -12.09
C PHE A 176 2.69 -3.25 -13.49
N PHE A 177 2.35 -2.52 -14.56
CA PHE A 177 2.61 -2.97 -15.93
C PHE A 177 4.11 -3.12 -16.24
N VAL A 178 4.94 -2.21 -15.71
CA VAL A 178 6.41 -2.32 -15.83
C VAL A 178 6.92 -3.58 -15.11
N ALA A 179 6.42 -3.86 -13.91
CA ALA A 179 6.80 -5.05 -13.15
C ALA A 179 6.37 -6.35 -13.84
N LEU A 180 5.19 -6.36 -14.45
CA LEU A 180 4.65 -7.49 -15.21
C LEU A 180 5.46 -7.72 -16.50
N ALA A 181 5.71 -6.66 -17.29
CA ALA A 181 6.50 -6.75 -18.53
C ALA A 181 7.95 -7.19 -18.28
N ALA A 182 8.49 -6.89 -17.11
CA ALA A 182 9.83 -7.34 -16.72
C ALA A 182 9.93 -8.84 -16.40
N ASN A 183 8.80 -9.58 -16.36
CA ASN A 183 8.70 -11.03 -16.14
C ASN A 183 9.57 -11.53 -14.96
N ARG A 184 9.59 -10.77 -13.86
CA ARG A 184 10.43 -11.05 -12.70
C ARG A 184 9.70 -11.91 -11.68
N PRO A 185 10.31 -13.00 -11.16
CA PRO A 185 9.79 -13.73 -10.00
C PRO A 185 9.53 -12.85 -8.77
N ALA A 186 10.24 -11.72 -8.66
CA ALA A 186 10.12 -10.75 -7.57
C ALA A 186 9.19 -9.55 -7.87
N TRP A 187 8.25 -9.68 -8.82
CA TRP A 187 7.44 -8.53 -9.26
C TRP A 187 6.59 -7.94 -8.12
N TYR A 188 6.10 -8.76 -7.19
CA TYR A 188 5.33 -8.30 -6.04
C TYR A 188 6.13 -7.35 -5.15
N SER A 189 7.34 -7.72 -4.73
CA SER A 189 8.17 -6.91 -3.84
C SER A 189 8.65 -5.62 -4.52
N VAL A 190 8.97 -5.69 -5.82
CA VAL A 190 9.32 -4.51 -6.62
C VAL A 190 8.15 -3.53 -6.73
N TRP A 191 6.94 -4.05 -6.99
CA TRP A 191 5.75 -3.21 -7.09
C TRP A 191 5.38 -2.59 -5.74
N CYS A 192 5.45 -3.35 -4.65
CA CYS A 192 5.24 -2.82 -3.30
C CYS A 192 6.25 -1.72 -2.94
N LEU A 193 7.53 -1.87 -3.25
CA LEU A 193 8.51 -0.79 -3.00
C LEU A 193 8.23 0.44 -3.87
N ALA A 194 7.88 0.25 -5.14
CA ALA A 194 7.54 1.38 -6.01
C ALA A 194 6.31 2.13 -5.47
N ALA A 195 5.26 1.41 -5.09
CA ALA A 195 4.09 1.99 -4.45
C ALA A 195 4.45 2.69 -3.13
N ALA A 196 5.37 2.14 -2.34
CA ALA A 196 5.85 2.78 -1.13
C ALA A 196 6.49 4.14 -1.40
N VAL A 197 7.41 4.22 -2.38
CA VAL A 197 8.05 5.49 -2.76
C VAL A 197 7.02 6.48 -3.30
N PHE A 198 6.13 6.05 -4.20
CA PHE A 198 5.11 6.95 -4.77
C PHE A 198 4.06 7.37 -3.74
N SER A 199 3.87 6.63 -2.64
CA SER A 199 2.93 7.02 -1.57
C SER A 199 3.31 8.34 -0.90
N LEU A 200 4.58 8.76 -1.00
CA LEU A 200 5.03 10.08 -0.51
C LEU A 200 4.35 11.25 -1.26
N VAL A 201 3.87 11.03 -2.48
CA VAL A 201 3.12 12.04 -3.25
C VAL A 201 1.81 12.43 -2.53
N ILE A 202 1.26 11.54 -1.69
CA ILE A 202 0.06 11.81 -0.89
C ILE A 202 0.29 13.00 0.06
N ALA A 203 1.52 13.32 0.45
CA ALA A 203 1.81 14.48 1.30
C ALA A 203 1.31 15.81 0.69
N PHE A 204 1.30 15.90 -0.65
CA PHE A 204 0.78 17.05 -1.40
C PHE A 204 -0.74 17.08 -1.48
N ALA A 205 -1.42 15.96 -1.22
CA ALA A 205 -2.87 15.90 -1.15
C ALA A 205 -3.40 16.41 0.19
N ILE A 206 -2.58 16.46 1.26
CA ILE A 206 -3.00 16.89 2.60
C ILE A 206 -2.98 18.41 2.65
N GLU A 207 -4.16 19.02 2.72
CA GLU A 207 -4.32 20.47 2.76
C GLU A 207 -4.03 21.00 4.16
N VAL A 208 -3.46 22.21 4.23
CA VAL A 208 -3.39 22.97 5.48
C VAL A 208 -4.54 23.95 5.40
N GLU A 209 -5.56 23.79 6.24
CA GLU A 209 -6.55 24.85 6.43
C GLU A 209 -5.79 26.13 6.78
N ARG A 210 -5.79 27.09 5.85
CA ARG A 210 -5.31 28.44 6.11
C ARG A 210 -6.30 29.00 7.11
N SER A 211 -5.89 29.14 8.36
CA SER A 211 -6.77 29.66 9.42
C SER A 211 -7.49 30.90 8.90
N SER A 212 -8.82 30.83 8.88
CA SER A 212 -9.71 31.93 8.54
C SER A 212 -9.64 33.09 9.54
N ASP A 213 -8.80 32.99 10.58
CA ASP A 213 -8.59 34.04 11.59
C ASP A 213 -7.93 35.31 11.05
N PHE A 214 -7.23 35.26 9.92
CA PHE A 214 -6.65 36.48 9.34
C PHE A 214 -7.65 37.34 8.56
N LYS A 215 -8.84 36.82 8.21
CA LYS A 215 -9.86 37.61 7.50
C LYS A 215 -10.78 38.40 8.44
N GLU A 216 -10.98 37.98 9.68
CA GLU A 216 -11.77 38.75 10.64
C GLU A 216 -11.02 39.98 11.19
N VAL A 217 -9.69 39.92 11.27
CA VAL A 217 -8.86 41.06 11.73
C VAL A 217 -8.79 42.19 10.68
N GLU A 218 -8.95 41.87 9.40
CA GLU A 218 -8.86 42.86 8.31
C GLU A 218 -10.22 43.51 7.98
N VAL A 219 -11.34 42.89 8.37
CA VAL A 219 -12.70 43.46 8.22
C VAL A 219 -13.06 44.40 9.39
N GLN A 220 -12.32 44.34 10.50
CA GLN A 220 -12.51 45.22 11.66
C GLN A 220 -11.55 46.43 11.72
N ARG A 221 -10.82 46.72 10.63
CA ARG A 221 -9.90 47.87 10.55
C ARG A 221 -10.34 48.93 9.56
#